data_AF-W7YCL0-F1
#
_entry.id   AF-W7YCL0-F1
#
_cell.length_a   1.000
_cell.length_b   1.000
_cell.length_c   1.000
_cell.angle_alpha   90.00
_cell.angle_beta   90.00
_cell.angle_gamma   90.00
#
_symmetry.space_group_name_H-M   'P 1'
#
loop_
_entity.id
_entity.type
_entity.pdbx_description
1 polymer ?
#
loop_
_entity_poly.entity_id
_entity_poly.type
_entity_poly.pdbx_seq_one_letter_code
_entity_poly.pdbx_strand_id
1 'polypeptide(L)'
;MLIFENVVYEKGVRQFMKGYYARKLHSLLGVIPLALFFIEHALTNFGAFEGGPSRFNAGVKLLNDLPLVLVLEVVLIYLPLLYHGVYGLYIAYQAKPNNGRFGYERNLRYLLQRVTGVITFVYVIWHVYETRIQVALGNVTHEQLGSVMHDIVTQPVLFTLYLIGVISASFHFANGIWSFLVSWGITVGPRAQRVSSYICMTLFVLVSIMFVLSLIAFRRVEFQEASVWIDTVKSVLS
;
A
#
# COMPACT_ATOMS: atom_id res chain seq x y z
N MET A 1 47.82 -6.13 -18.83
CA MET A 1 46.52 -6.06 -19.53
C MET A 1 45.49 -7.00 -18.90
N LEU A 2 45.77 -8.30 -18.79
CA LEU A 2 44.88 -9.33 -18.21
C LEU A 2 44.40 -9.06 -16.76
N ILE A 3 45.23 -8.50 -15.88
CA ILE A 3 44.82 -8.20 -14.48
C ILE A 3 43.79 -7.07 -14.44
N PHE A 4 43.93 -6.05 -15.29
CA PHE A 4 42.98 -4.93 -15.35
C PHE A 4 41.64 -5.35 -15.96
N GLU A 5 41.64 -6.21 -16.98
CA GLU A 5 40.42 -6.80 -17.54
C GLU A 5 39.66 -7.66 -16.52
N ASN A 6 40.37 -8.50 -15.75
CA ASN A 6 39.75 -9.31 -14.70
C ASN A 6 39.14 -8.45 -13.58
N VAL A 7 39.81 -7.37 -13.15
CA VAL A 7 39.27 -6.46 -12.13
C VAL A 7 38.04 -5.69 -12.63
N VAL A 8 38.03 -5.27 -13.90
CA VAL A 8 36.87 -4.59 -14.50
C VAL A 8 35.70 -5.57 -14.67
N TYR A 9 35.98 -6.80 -15.10
CA TYR A 9 34.99 -7.87 -15.23
C TYR A 9 34.37 -8.24 -13.87
N GLU A 10 35.17 -8.48 -12.84
CA GLU A 10 34.70 -8.77 -11.48
C GLU A 10 33.87 -7.63 -10.89
N LYS A 11 34.30 -6.37 -11.07
CA LYS A 11 33.52 -5.20 -10.65
C LYS A 11 32.18 -5.15 -11.39
N GLY A 12 32.16 -5.43 -12.69
CA GLY A 12 30.95 -5.50 -13.51
C GLY A 12 29.97 -6.58 -13.03
N VAL A 13 30.46 -7.80 -12.80
CA VAL A 13 29.67 -8.93 -12.28
C VAL A 13 29.12 -8.61 -10.89
N ARG A 14 29.95 -8.05 -9.99
CA ARG A 14 29.53 -7.67 -8.64
C ARG A 14 28.45 -6.58 -8.65
N GLN A 15 28.59 -5.57 -9.51
CA GLN A 15 27.59 -4.51 -9.67
C GLN A 15 26.27 -5.05 -10.24
N PHE A 16 26.35 -5.96 -11.22
CA PHE A 16 25.18 -6.65 -11.77
C PHE A 16 24.45 -7.47 -10.70
N MET A 17 25.18 -8.28 -9.92
CA MET A 17 24.60 -9.09 -8.83
C MET A 17 23.95 -8.22 -7.75
N LYS A 18 24.60 -7.12 -7.34
CA LYS A 18 24.00 -6.15 -6.38
C LYS A 18 22.65 -5.61 -6.88
N GLY A 19 22.57 -5.24 -8.16
CA GLY A 19 21.32 -4.77 -8.77
C GLY A 19 20.25 -5.87 -8.83
N TYR A 20 20.65 -7.12 -9.07
CA TYR A 20 19.73 -8.27 -9.05
C TYR A 20 19.13 -8.52 -7.66
N TYR A 21 19.96 -8.65 -6.63
CA TYR A 21 19.49 -8.92 -5.26
C TYR A 21 18.63 -7.78 -4.70
N ALA A 22 19.00 -6.52 -4.97
CA ALA A 22 18.20 -5.38 -4.55
C ALA A 22 16.79 -5.38 -5.17
N ARG A 23 16.68 -5.68 -6.48
CA ARG A 23 15.37 -5.85 -7.14
C ARG A 23 14.57 -7.03 -6.58
N LYS A 24 15.23 -8.15 -6.27
CA LYS A 24 14.58 -9.30 -5.65
C LYS A 24 14.06 -8.96 -4.27
N LEU A 25 14.88 -8.37 -3.40
CA LEU A 25 14.49 -7.91 -2.07
C LEU A 25 13.32 -6.92 -2.12
N HIS A 26 13.36 -5.94 -3.02
CA HIS A 26 12.27 -4.99 -3.22
C HIS A 26 10.94 -5.68 -3.52
N SER A 27 10.95 -6.64 -4.44
CA SER A 27 9.74 -7.41 -4.79
C SER A 27 9.28 -8.34 -3.66
N LEU A 28 10.21 -8.91 -2.89
CA LEU A 28 9.93 -9.80 -1.76
C LEU A 28 9.26 -9.02 -0.62
N LEU A 29 9.79 -7.85 -0.27
CA LEU A 29 9.21 -6.97 0.74
C LEU A 29 7.85 -6.42 0.30
N GLY A 30 7.66 -6.18 -0.99
CA GLY A 30 6.35 -5.81 -1.54
C GLY A 30 5.29 -6.91 -1.36
N VAL A 31 5.67 -8.19 -1.53
CA VAL A 31 4.70 -9.30 -1.58
C VAL A 31 4.54 -10.05 -0.25
N ILE A 32 5.55 -10.11 0.61
CA ILE A 32 5.42 -10.82 1.87
C ILE A 32 4.85 -9.87 2.94
N PRO A 33 5.60 -8.91 3.49
CA PRO A 33 5.06 -8.07 4.54
C PRO A 33 3.99 -7.09 4.05
N LEU A 34 4.27 -6.32 2.98
CA LEU A 34 3.40 -5.20 2.59
C LEU A 34 2.05 -5.65 2.00
N ALA A 35 2.04 -6.74 1.24
CA ALA A 35 0.81 -7.31 0.71
C ALA A 35 -0.14 -7.79 1.82
N LEU A 36 0.41 -8.46 2.85
CA LEU A 36 -0.36 -8.93 3.99
C LEU A 36 -0.92 -7.76 4.79
N PHE A 37 -0.08 -6.75 5.06
CA PHE A 37 -0.51 -5.50 5.68
C PHE A 37 -1.61 -4.82 4.87
N PHE A 38 -1.47 -4.71 3.54
CA PHE A 38 -2.45 -4.02 2.70
C PHE A 38 -3.82 -4.72 2.68
N ILE A 39 -3.84 -6.06 2.71
CA ILE A 39 -5.08 -6.84 2.81
C ILE A 39 -5.72 -6.72 4.19
N GLU A 40 -4.94 -6.83 5.26
CA GLU A 40 -5.41 -6.58 6.62
C GLU A 40 -6.01 -5.18 6.73
N HIS A 41 -5.28 -4.17 6.26
CA HIS A 41 -5.72 -2.79 6.25
C HIS A 41 -7.02 -2.60 5.47
N ALA A 42 -7.18 -3.25 4.31
CA ALA A 42 -8.42 -3.23 3.55
C ALA A 42 -9.59 -3.85 4.33
N LEU A 43 -9.37 -4.98 5.01
CA LEU A 43 -10.39 -5.67 5.82
C LEU A 43 -10.83 -4.84 7.02
N THR A 44 -9.87 -4.28 7.77
CA THR A 44 -10.16 -3.45 8.95
C THR A 44 -10.94 -2.19 8.54
N ASN A 45 -10.55 -1.52 7.45
CA ASN A 45 -11.30 -0.38 6.92
C ASN A 45 -12.69 -0.78 6.40
N PHE A 46 -12.81 -1.93 5.72
CA PHE A 46 -14.10 -2.42 5.22
C PHE A 46 -15.09 -2.72 6.36
N GLY A 47 -14.60 -2.99 7.57
CA GLY A 47 -15.40 -3.05 8.79
C GLY A 47 -16.28 -1.81 9.00
N ALA A 48 -15.85 -0.62 8.56
CA ALA A 48 -16.64 0.61 8.60
C ALA A 48 -17.91 0.50 7.74
N PHE A 49 -17.83 -0.16 6.59
CA PHE A 49 -18.99 -0.40 5.72
C PHE A 49 -19.90 -1.49 6.28
N GLU A 50 -19.32 -2.62 6.75
CA GLU A 50 -20.08 -3.77 7.25
C GLU A 50 -20.81 -3.50 8.58
N GLY A 51 -20.21 -2.73 9.48
CA GLY A 51 -20.71 -2.60 10.86
C GLY A 51 -20.55 -1.21 11.46
N GLY A 52 -20.21 -0.20 10.67
CA GLY A 52 -20.08 1.18 11.13
C GLY A 52 -18.91 1.40 12.11
N PRO A 53 -18.99 2.45 12.95
CA PRO A 53 -17.91 2.82 13.86
C PRO A 53 -17.49 1.70 14.83
N SER A 54 -18.45 0.90 15.31
CA SER A 54 -18.17 -0.16 16.28
C SER A 54 -17.26 -1.25 15.71
N ARG A 55 -17.55 -1.73 14.50
CA ARG A 55 -16.76 -2.79 13.85
C ARG A 55 -15.38 -2.28 13.40
N PHE A 56 -15.30 -1.05 12.89
CA PHE A 56 -14.03 -0.40 12.57
C PHE A 56 -13.15 -0.23 13.82
N ASN A 57 -13.69 0.37 14.89
CA ASN A 57 -12.95 0.62 16.12
C ASN A 57 -12.52 -0.67 16.81
N ALA A 58 -13.33 -1.73 16.77
CA ALA A 58 -12.93 -3.04 17.27
C ALA A 58 -11.71 -3.62 16.53
N GLY A 59 -11.66 -3.47 15.20
CA GLY A 59 -10.51 -3.88 14.39
C GLY A 59 -9.26 -3.06 14.72
N VAL A 60 -9.39 -1.73 14.79
CA VAL A 60 -8.29 -0.84 15.20
C VAL A 60 -7.77 -1.21 16.58
N LYS A 61 -8.67 -1.45 17.54
CA LYS A 61 -8.30 -1.84 18.90
C LYS A 61 -7.54 -3.16 18.93
N LEU A 62 -8.05 -4.19 18.22
CA LEU A 62 -7.40 -5.50 18.15
C LEU A 62 -5.94 -5.42 17.68
N LEU A 63 -5.66 -4.62 16.64
CA LEU A 63 -4.31 -4.47 16.10
C LEU A 63 -3.39 -3.72 17.08
N ASN A 64 -3.90 -2.69 17.74
CA ASN A 64 -3.11 -1.88 18.66
C ASN A 64 -2.91 -2.54 20.03
N ASP A 65 -3.72 -3.54 20.38
CA ASP A 65 -3.54 -4.38 21.56
C ASP A 65 -2.51 -5.51 21.36
N LEU A 66 -1.99 -5.70 20.13
CA LEU A 66 -1.00 -6.75 19.87
C LEU A 66 0.26 -6.55 20.73
N PRO A 67 0.82 -7.63 21.30
CA PRO A 67 2.06 -7.54 22.04
C PRO A 67 3.18 -7.07 21.12
N LEU A 68 4.01 -6.14 21.61
CA LEU A 68 5.12 -5.57 20.84
C LEU A 68 4.68 -4.90 19.52
N VAL A 69 3.47 -4.33 19.47
CA VAL A 69 2.91 -3.72 18.24
C VAL A 69 3.89 -2.76 17.55
N LEU A 70 4.61 -1.92 18.31
CA LEU A 70 5.60 -1.01 17.72
C LEU A 70 6.73 -1.75 17.00
N VAL A 71 7.22 -2.87 17.55
CA VAL A 71 8.25 -3.70 16.92
C VAL A 71 7.68 -4.36 15.66
N LEU A 72 6.45 -4.88 15.72
CA LEU A 72 5.76 -5.45 14.58
C LEU A 72 5.60 -4.42 13.46
N GLU A 73 5.14 -3.21 13.78
CA GLU A 73 5.01 -2.12 12.81
C GLU A 73 6.35 -1.74 12.18
N VAL A 74 7.42 -1.59 12.98
CA VAL A 74 8.74 -1.23 12.45
C VAL A 74 9.29 -2.30 11.51
N VAL A 75 9.26 -3.56 11.92
CA VAL A 75 9.89 -4.66 11.18
C VAL A 75 9.05 -5.13 10.00
N LEU A 76 7.72 -5.16 10.14
CA LEU A 76 6.81 -5.70 9.12
C LEU A 76 6.17 -4.61 8.25
N ILE A 77 6.17 -3.34 8.66
CA ILE A 77 5.51 -2.27 7.91
C ILE A 77 6.53 -1.19 7.53
N TYR A 78 7.05 -0.42 8.48
CA TYR A 78 7.83 0.79 8.17
C TYR A 78 9.14 0.49 7.44
N LEU A 79 9.95 -0.47 7.91
CA LEU A 79 11.22 -0.82 7.25
C LEU A 79 10.98 -1.41 5.84
N PRO A 80 10.10 -2.41 5.65
CA PRO A 80 9.75 -2.90 4.33
C PRO A 80 9.19 -1.81 3.40
N LEU A 81 8.30 -0.96 3.90
CA LEU A 81 7.66 0.11 3.14
C LEU A 81 8.67 1.16 2.69
N LEU A 82 9.59 1.57 3.57
CA LEU A 82 10.63 2.54 3.25
C LEU A 82 11.54 2.03 2.15
N TYR A 83 12.03 0.79 2.28
CA TYR A 83 12.87 0.19 1.24
C TYR A 83 12.11 0.03 -0.08
N HIS A 84 10.89 -0.50 -0.01
CA HIS A 84 10.04 -0.73 -1.18
C HIS A 84 9.72 0.60 -1.90
N GLY A 85 9.27 1.62 -1.18
CA GLY A 85 8.92 2.92 -1.73
C GLY A 85 10.12 3.64 -2.34
N VAL A 86 11.20 3.82 -1.58
CA VAL A 86 12.37 4.59 -2.03
C VAL A 86 13.10 3.88 -3.18
N TYR A 87 13.38 2.59 -3.04
CA TYR A 87 14.03 1.83 -4.11
C TYR A 87 13.09 1.65 -5.32
N GLY A 88 11.78 1.54 -5.09
CA GLY A 88 10.76 1.51 -6.14
C GLY A 88 10.76 2.78 -6.99
N LEU A 89 10.91 3.96 -6.39
CA LEU A 89 11.08 5.23 -7.12
C LEU A 89 12.36 5.23 -7.97
N TYR A 90 13.46 4.69 -7.47
CA TYR A 90 14.69 4.51 -8.27
C TYR A 90 14.47 3.58 -9.48
N ILE A 91 13.69 2.50 -9.33
CA ILE A 91 13.31 1.63 -10.46
C ILE A 91 12.40 2.38 -11.44
N ALA A 92 11.43 3.16 -10.94
CA ALA A 92 10.52 3.94 -11.77
C ALA A 92 11.25 5.01 -12.59
N TYR A 93 12.23 5.69 -12.00
CA TYR A 93 13.07 6.68 -12.67
C TYR A 93 13.88 6.09 -13.84
N GLN A 94 14.34 4.85 -13.71
CA GLN A 94 15.07 4.16 -14.78
C GLN A 94 14.17 3.48 -15.82
N ALA A 95 12.84 3.58 -15.68
CA ALA A 95 11.91 2.92 -16.56
C ALA A 95 12.00 3.48 -18.00
N LYS A 96 11.87 2.60 -18.98
CA LYS A 96 11.87 2.97 -20.41
C LYS A 96 10.57 2.48 -21.06
N PRO A 97 9.43 3.12 -20.77
CA PRO A 97 8.16 2.75 -21.39
C PRO A 97 8.23 2.99 -22.90
N ASN A 98 7.64 2.08 -23.67
CA ASN A 98 7.62 2.12 -25.14
C ASN A 98 6.19 2.08 -25.69
N ASN A 99 5.22 2.47 -24.86
CA ASN A 99 3.78 2.44 -25.17
C ASN A 99 3.41 3.27 -26.41
N GLY A 100 4.14 4.35 -26.70
CA GLY A 100 3.93 5.16 -27.90
C GLY A 100 4.27 4.43 -29.20
N ARG A 101 5.04 3.33 -29.13
CA ARG A 101 5.38 2.48 -30.28
C ARG A 101 4.66 1.12 -30.23
N PHE A 102 4.39 0.59 -29.03
CA PHE A 102 3.78 -0.72 -28.84
C PHE A 102 2.62 -0.65 -27.84
N GLY A 103 1.39 -0.83 -28.34
CA GLY A 103 0.16 -0.77 -27.55
C GLY A 103 -0.26 -2.07 -26.86
N TYR A 104 0.66 -2.98 -26.53
CA TYR A 104 0.27 -4.25 -25.90
C TYR A 104 -0.07 -4.06 -24.41
N GLU A 105 -1.00 -4.89 -23.91
CA GLU A 105 -1.46 -4.89 -22.51
C GLU A 105 -0.31 -4.97 -21.50
N ARG A 106 0.73 -5.77 -21.79
CA ARG A 106 1.92 -5.90 -20.93
C ARG A 106 2.72 -4.60 -20.85
N ASN A 107 2.85 -3.87 -21.95
CA ASN A 107 3.52 -2.56 -21.96
C ASN A 107 2.69 -1.55 -21.15
N LEU A 108 1.36 -1.60 -21.25
CA LEU A 108 0.47 -0.74 -20.46
C LEU A 108 0.61 -1.03 -18.97
N ARG A 109 0.52 -2.29 -18.55
CA ARG A 109 0.68 -2.67 -17.13
C ARG A 109 2.07 -2.39 -16.59
N TYR A 110 3.11 -2.51 -17.43
CA TYR A 110 4.44 -2.07 -17.07
C TYR A 110 4.43 -0.57 -16.72
N LEU A 111 3.88 0.29 -17.58
CA LEU A 111 3.79 1.72 -17.33
C LEU A 111 2.92 2.04 -16.10
N LEU A 112 1.72 1.46 -16.04
CA LEU A 112 0.77 1.70 -14.95
C LEU A 112 1.36 1.32 -13.59
N GLN A 113 2.13 0.23 -13.46
CA GLN A 113 2.79 -0.12 -12.18
C GLN A 113 3.66 1.03 -11.64
N ARG A 114 4.34 1.77 -12.53
CA ARG A 114 5.24 2.87 -12.13
C ARG A 114 4.41 4.10 -11.77
N VAL A 115 3.46 4.46 -12.63
CA VAL A 115 2.57 5.60 -12.41
C VAL A 115 1.80 5.44 -11.11
N THR A 116 1.12 4.30 -10.91
CA THR A 116 0.40 4.03 -9.68
C THR A 116 1.32 3.88 -8.48
N GLY A 117 2.56 3.42 -8.67
CA GLY A 117 3.57 3.37 -7.60
C GLY A 117 3.95 4.75 -7.08
N VAL A 118 4.15 5.72 -7.98
CA VAL A 118 4.43 7.12 -7.60
C VAL A 118 3.21 7.75 -6.92
N ILE A 119 2.00 7.54 -7.46
CA ILE A 119 0.76 8.03 -6.85
C ILE A 119 0.59 7.43 -5.45
N THR A 120 0.78 6.12 -5.30
CA THR A 120 0.69 5.40 -4.02
C THR A 120 1.73 5.93 -3.03
N PHE A 121 2.96 6.20 -3.47
CA PHE A 121 4.01 6.74 -2.61
C PHE A 121 3.60 8.08 -2.00
N VAL A 122 3.11 9.02 -2.82
CA VAL A 122 2.64 10.33 -2.35
C VAL A 122 1.42 10.17 -1.44
N TYR A 123 0.45 9.36 -1.85
CA TYR A 123 -0.76 9.08 -1.07
C TYR A 123 -0.45 8.51 0.31
N VAL A 124 0.46 7.52 0.39
CA VAL A 124 0.81 6.86 1.66
C VAL A 124 1.51 7.83 2.61
N ILE A 125 2.40 8.71 2.13
CA ILE A 125 3.04 9.72 2.98
C ILE A 125 1.97 10.62 3.63
N TRP A 126 1.05 11.14 2.81
CA TRP A 126 -0.02 11.99 3.30
C TRP A 126 -0.97 11.24 4.25
N HIS A 127 -1.41 10.04 3.84
CA HIS A 127 -2.30 9.20 4.65
C HIS A 127 -1.71 8.83 6.02
N VAL A 128 -0.43 8.44 6.06
CA VAL A 128 0.28 8.12 7.32
C VAL A 128 0.43 9.36 8.19
N TYR A 129 0.65 10.53 7.59
CA TYR A 129 0.73 11.80 8.33
C TYR A 129 -0.59 12.13 9.03
N GLU A 130 -1.73 12.07 8.33
CA GLU A 130 -3.06 12.38 8.88
C GLU A 130 -3.52 11.35 9.93
N THR A 131 -2.98 10.14 9.90
CA THR A 131 -3.43 9.04 10.78
C THR A 131 -2.38 8.69 11.83
N ARG A 132 -1.42 7.82 11.51
CA ARG A 132 -0.45 7.30 12.50
C ARG A 132 0.43 8.37 13.12
N ILE A 133 0.86 9.38 12.36
CA ILE A 133 1.69 10.46 12.93
C ILE A 133 0.88 11.32 13.89
N GLN A 134 -0.37 11.70 13.56
CA GLN A 134 -1.22 12.43 14.51
C GLN A 134 -1.46 11.66 15.80
N VAL A 135 -1.63 10.34 15.71
CA VAL A 135 -1.73 9.46 16.88
C VAL A 135 -0.44 9.45 17.69
N ALA A 136 0.72 9.30 17.04
CA ALA A 136 2.02 9.29 17.71
C ALA A 136 2.35 10.63 18.39
N LEU A 137 1.85 11.74 17.86
CA LEU A 137 1.99 13.07 18.45
C LEU A 137 1.00 13.33 19.60
N GLY A 138 0.02 12.44 19.82
CA GLY A 138 -1.01 12.61 20.84
C GLY A 138 -2.14 13.57 20.45
N ASN A 139 -2.20 14.02 19.20
CA ASN A 139 -3.25 14.92 18.71
C ASN A 139 -4.58 14.20 18.48
N VAL A 140 -4.52 12.88 18.23
CA VAL A 140 -5.67 12.02 17.89
C VAL A 140 -5.52 10.69 18.65
N THR A 141 -6.59 10.14 19.19
CA THR A 141 -6.60 8.77 19.75
C THR A 141 -7.03 7.74 18.71
N HIS A 142 -6.76 6.45 18.96
CA HIS A 142 -7.15 5.38 18.03
C HIS A 142 -8.66 5.36 17.76
N GLU A 143 -9.48 5.69 18.77
CA GLU A 143 -10.94 5.73 18.67
C GLU A 143 -11.45 6.91 17.82
N GLN A 144 -10.64 7.96 17.69
CA GLN A 144 -10.95 9.16 16.89
C GLN A 144 -10.60 8.98 15.40
N LEU A 145 -9.87 7.92 15.00
CA LEU A 145 -9.46 7.70 13.60
C LEU A 145 -10.64 7.65 12.62
N GLY A 146 -11.79 7.11 13.05
CA GLY A 146 -13.00 7.09 12.21
C GLY A 146 -13.53 8.49 11.91
N SER A 147 -13.46 9.41 12.89
CA SER A 147 -13.85 10.80 12.73
C SER A 147 -12.86 11.58 11.88
N VAL A 148 -11.55 11.35 12.06
CA VAL A 148 -10.53 11.94 11.18
C VAL A 148 -10.79 11.56 9.72
N MET A 149 -11.09 10.28 9.47
CA MET A 149 -11.46 9.84 8.13
C MET A 149 -12.75 10.51 7.64
N HIS A 150 -13.78 10.64 8.48
CA HIS A 150 -15.00 11.37 8.15
C HIS A 150 -14.72 12.81 7.70
N ASP A 151 -13.95 13.57 8.47
CA ASP A 151 -13.63 14.98 8.19
C ASP A 151 -12.84 15.16 6.88
N ILE A 152 -11.98 14.20 6.56
CA ILE A 152 -11.23 14.18 5.29
C ILE A 152 -12.17 13.83 4.13
N VAL A 153 -12.89 12.71 4.21
CA VAL A 153 -13.63 12.15 3.06
C VAL A 153 -14.98 12.80 2.80
N THR A 154 -15.46 13.66 3.70
CA THR A 154 -16.61 14.54 3.45
C THR A 154 -16.25 15.73 2.58
N GLN A 155 -14.97 16.13 2.53
CA GLN A 155 -14.48 17.17 1.62
C GLN A 155 -14.37 16.61 0.20
N PRO A 156 -15.08 17.17 -0.81
CA PRO A 156 -15.14 16.56 -2.14
C PRO A 156 -13.78 16.37 -2.82
N VAL A 157 -12.89 17.36 -2.69
CA VAL A 157 -11.56 17.31 -3.30
C VAL A 157 -10.71 16.20 -2.64
N LEU A 158 -10.68 16.15 -1.31
CA LEU A 158 -9.90 15.15 -0.59
C LEU A 158 -10.46 13.74 -0.81
N PHE A 159 -11.79 13.59 -0.86
CA PHE A 159 -12.43 12.33 -1.25
C PHE A 159 -11.94 11.84 -2.62
N THR A 160 -11.92 12.69 -3.64
CA THR A 160 -11.42 12.33 -4.97
C THR A 160 -9.95 11.94 -4.94
N LEU A 161 -9.11 12.66 -4.18
CA LEU A 161 -7.69 12.33 -4.05
C LEU A 161 -7.48 10.98 -3.33
N TYR A 162 -8.22 10.71 -2.26
CA TYR A 162 -8.22 9.41 -1.58
C TYR A 162 -8.70 8.29 -2.49
N LEU A 163 -9.76 8.53 -3.28
CA LEU A 163 -10.26 7.56 -4.25
C LEU A 163 -9.19 7.19 -5.29
N ILE A 164 -8.49 8.18 -5.84
CA ILE A 164 -7.37 7.97 -6.77
C ILE A 164 -6.24 7.20 -6.07
N GLY A 165 -5.92 7.56 -4.82
CA GLY A 165 -4.90 6.93 -4.00
C GLY A 165 -5.17 5.44 -3.77
N VAL A 166 -6.35 5.09 -3.25
CA VAL A 166 -6.70 3.69 -2.93
C VAL A 166 -6.83 2.81 -4.18
N ILE A 167 -7.35 3.34 -5.29
CA ILE A 167 -7.43 2.59 -6.56
C ILE A 167 -6.02 2.37 -7.12
N SER A 168 -5.16 3.40 -7.08
CA SER A 168 -3.76 3.29 -7.51
C SER A 168 -2.98 2.27 -6.67
N ALA A 169 -3.12 2.32 -5.35
CA ALA A 169 -2.51 1.37 -4.43
C ALA A 169 -2.99 -0.06 -4.69
N SER A 170 -4.31 -0.25 -4.88
CA SER A 170 -4.91 -1.54 -5.18
C SER A 170 -4.40 -2.13 -6.49
N PHE A 171 -4.29 -1.32 -7.54
CA PHE A 171 -3.71 -1.77 -8.82
C PHE A 171 -2.22 -2.10 -8.65
N HIS A 172 -1.44 -1.23 -8.00
CA HIS A 172 -0.01 -1.42 -7.76
C HIS A 172 0.26 -2.73 -7.01
N PHE A 173 -0.53 -3.00 -5.96
CA PHE A 173 -0.50 -4.21 -5.17
C PHE A 173 -0.77 -5.45 -6.03
N ALA A 174 -1.93 -5.50 -6.69
CA ALA A 174 -2.38 -6.68 -7.43
C ALA A 174 -1.49 -6.97 -8.66
N ASN A 175 -1.14 -5.94 -9.42
CA ASN A 175 -0.22 -6.09 -10.55
C ASN A 175 1.22 -6.38 -10.10
N GLY A 176 1.61 -5.92 -8.92
CA GLY A 176 2.85 -6.26 -8.24
C GLY A 176 2.94 -7.75 -7.89
N ILE A 177 1.88 -8.34 -7.33
CA ILE A 177 1.79 -9.79 -7.07
C ILE A 177 1.95 -10.57 -8.36
N TRP A 178 1.21 -10.21 -9.42
CA TRP A 178 1.37 -10.87 -10.72
C TRP A 178 2.82 -10.79 -11.22
N SER A 179 3.44 -9.60 -11.15
CA SER A 179 4.84 -9.39 -11.58
C SER A 179 5.83 -10.19 -10.74
N PHE A 180 5.57 -10.35 -9.45
CA PHE A 180 6.35 -11.19 -8.54
C PHE A 180 6.24 -12.67 -8.95
N LEU A 181 5.03 -13.20 -9.14
CA LEU A 181 4.80 -14.58 -9.55
C LEU A 181 5.53 -14.94 -10.84
N VAL A 182 5.58 -14.00 -11.80
CA VAL A 182 6.32 -14.17 -13.06
C VAL A 182 7.83 -14.12 -12.80
N SER A 183 8.32 -13.06 -12.17
CA SER A 183 9.77 -12.80 -12.01
C SER A 183 10.48 -13.78 -11.06
N TRP A 184 9.74 -14.44 -10.16
CA TRP A 184 10.23 -15.48 -9.27
C TRP A 184 10.06 -16.90 -9.82
N GLY A 185 9.54 -17.05 -11.04
CA GLY A 185 9.41 -18.36 -11.69
C GLY A 185 8.29 -19.24 -11.11
N ILE A 186 7.37 -18.67 -10.34
CA ILE A 186 6.18 -19.39 -9.84
C ILE A 186 5.19 -19.63 -10.99
N THR A 187 5.04 -18.66 -11.89
CA THR A 187 4.20 -18.76 -13.10
C THR A 187 5.05 -18.68 -14.36
N VAL A 188 5.61 -19.82 -14.78
CA VAL A 188 6.56 -19.88 -15.91
C VAL A 188 5.83 -19.87 -17.26
N GLY A 189 4.86 -20.75 -17.47
CA GLY A 189 4.24 -20.97 -18.79
C GLY A 189 3.20 -19.90 -19.18
N PRO A 190 2.94 -19.69 -20.49
CA PRO A 190 1.97 -18.70 -20.97
C PRO A 190 0.57 -18.88 -20.38
N ARG A 191 0.10 -20.12 -20.24
CA ARG A 191 -1.19 -20.44 -19.61
C ARG A 191 -1.21 -20.04 -18.13
N ALA A 192 -0.15 -20.38 -17.38
CA ALA A 192 -0.04 -20.04 -15.97
C ALA A 192 -0.02 -18.51 -15.74
N GLN A 193 0.75 -17.77 -16.55
CA GLN A 193 0.79 -16.31 -16.49
C GLN A 193 -0.55 -15.65 -16.82
N ARG A 194 -1.33 -16.25 -17.74
CA ARG A 194 -2.68 -15.76 -18.09
C ARG A 194 -3.66 -15.99 -16.94
N VAL A 195 -3.66 -17.20 -16.37
CA VAL A 195 -4.54 -17.52 -15.23
C VAL A 195 -4.21 -16.67 -14.02
N SER A 196 -2.92 -16.54 -13.67
CA SER A 196 -2.50 -15.68 -12.56
C SER A 196 -2.82 -14.22 -12.80
N SER A 197 -2.80 -13.76 -14.05
CA SER A 197 -3.25 -12.41 -14.41
C SER A 197 -4.72 -12.20 -14.07
N TYR A 198 -5.61 -13.13 -14.43
CA TYR A 198 -7.03 -13.02 -14.09
C TYR A 198 -7.25 -13.02 -12.58
N ILE A 199 -6.59 -13.92 -11.85
CA ILE A 199 -6.68 -13.98 -10.38
C ILE A 199 -6.25 -12.64 -9.77
N CYS A 200 -5.11 -12.08 -10.20
CA CYS A 200 -4.61 -10.82 -9.67
C CYS A 200 -5.53 -9.64 -10.05
N MET A 201 -6.09 -9.61 -11.25
CA MET A 201 -7.03 -8.54 -11.63
C MET A 201 -8.38 -8.65 -10.92
N THR A 202 -8.85 -9.86 -10.60
CA THR A 202 -9.99 -10.05 -9.69
C THR A 202 -9.66 -9.52 -8.30
N LEU A 203 -8.47 -9.83 -7.78
CA LEU A 203 -8.01 -9.32 -6.49
C LEU A 203 -7.96 -7.78 -6.47
N PHE A 204 -7.47 -7.16 -7.55
CA PHE A 204 -7.50 -5.70 -7.73
C PHE A 204 -8.93 -5.15 -7.57
N VAL A 205 -9.90 -5.73 -8.27
CA VAL A 205 -11.29 -5.28 -8.23
C VAL A 205 -11.88 -5.43 -6.83
N LEU A 206 -11.70 -6.59 -6.19
CA LEU A 206 -12.24 -6.85 -4.85
C LEU A 206 -11.68 -5.88 -3.81
N VAL A 207 -10.35 -5.72 -3.77
CA VAL A 207 -9.70 -4.81 -2.81
C VAL A 207 -10.07 -3.35 -3.08
N SER A 208 -10.16 -2.95 -4.35
CA SER A 208 -10.62 -1.61 -4.71
C SER A 208 -12.05 -1.36 -4.22
N ILE A 209 -12.97 -2.30 -4.43
CA ILE A 209 -14.36 -2.20 -3.95
C ILE A 209 -14.38 -2.05 -2.43
N MET A 210 -13.59 -2.85 -1.70
CA MET A 210 -13.52 -2.76 -0.23
C MET A 210 -13.09 -1.35 0.22
N PHE A 211 -12.01 -0.79 -0.35
CA PHE A 211 -11.58 0.56 0.00
C PHE A 211 -12.59 1.62 -0.41
N VAL A 212 -13.18 1.54 -1.60
CA VAL A 212 -14.19 2.50 -2.06
C VAL A 212 -15.41 2.49 -1.14
N LEU A 213 -15.90 1.31 -0.77
CA LEU A 213 -17.02 1.17 0.17
C LEU A 213 -16.65 1.69 1.57
N SER A 214 -15.40 1.51 2.00
CA SER A 214 -14.89 2.09 3.25
C SER A 214 -14.92 3.62 3.20
N LEU A 215 -14.39 4.24 2.14
CA LEU A 215 -14.41 5.70 1.96
C LEU A 215 -15.84 6.24 1.95
N ILE A 216 -16.78 5.54 1.31
CA ILE A 216 -18.20 5.92 1.32
C ILE A 216 -18.79 5.78 2.73
N ALA A 217 -18.46 4.71 3.45
CA ALA A 217 -18.96 4.49 4.81
C ALA A 217 -18.47 5.55 5.80
N PHE A 218 -17.22 6.00 5.70
CA PHE A 218 -16.69 7.05 6.56
C PHE A 218 -17.41 8.40 6.38
N ARG A 219 -18.14 8.62 5.27
CA ARG A 219 -18.93 9.84 5.06
C ARG A 219 -20.24 9.87 5.86
N ARG A 220 -20.64 8.77 6.50
CA ARG A 220 -21.88 8.70 7.27
C ARG A 220 -21.73 9.43 8.62
N VAL A 221 -22.84 9.96 9.14
CA VAL A 221 -22.88 10.84 10.32
C VAL A 221 -22.46 10.14 11.62
N GLU A 222 -22.57 8.82 11.70
CA GLU A 222 -22.23 8.07 12.92
C GLU A 222 -20.73 8.14 13.23
N PHE A 223 -19.89 8.42 12.23
CA PHE A 223 -18.45 8.67 12.43
C PHE A 223 -18.13 10.06 12.95
N GLN A 224 -19.05 11.03 12.80
CA GLN A 224 -18.97 12.37 13.38
C GLN A 224 -19.36 12.34 14.87
N GLU A 225 -20.48 11.68 15.19
CA GLU A 225 -21.04 11.64 16.55
C GLU A 225 -20.16 10.88 17.54
N ALA A 226 -19.46 9.84 17.07
CA ALA A 226 -18.54 9.05 17.89
C ALA A 226 -17.41 9.89 18.50
N SER A 227 -16.90 10.91 17.78
CA SER A 227 -15.86 11.82 18.29
C SER A 227 -16.40 12.73 19.40
N VAL A 228 -17.55 13.36 19.16
CA VAL A 228 -18.17 14.32 20.08
C VAL A 228 -18.49 13.67 21.42
N TRP A 229 -18.97 12.42 21.39
CA TRP A 229 -19.25 11.68 22.62
C TRP A 229 -17.98 11.38 23.43
N ILE A 230 -16.89 10.96 22.78
CA ILE A 230 -15.61 10.69 23.44
C ILE A 230 -15.05 11.95 24.08
N ASP A 231 -15.06 13.07 23.36
CA ASP A 231 -14.54 14.35 23.85
C ASP A 231 -15.37 14.88 25.02
N THR A 232 -16.70 14.74 24.93
CA THR A 232 -17.62 15.09 26.03
C THR A 232 -17.33 14.26 27.28
N VAL A 233 -17.24 12.94 27.15
CA VAL A 233 -16.95 12.05 28.30
C VAL A 233 -15.60 12.38 28.94
N LYS A 234 -14.56 12.62 28.14
CA LYS A 234 -13.25 13.03 28.66
C LYS A 234 -13.33 14.35 29.43
N SER A 235 -14.02 15.35 28.89
CA SER A 235 -14.17 16.66 29.53
C SER A 235 -14.96 16.62 30.85
N VAL A 236 -15.85 15.63 31.01
CA VAL A 236 -16.61 15.41 32.25
C VAL A 236 -15.79 14.65 33.30
N LEU A 237 -14.82 13.83 32.87
CA LEU A 237 -14.01 12.97 33.75
C LEU A 237 -12.63 13.55 34.10
N SER A 238 -12.18 14.61 33.42
CA SER A 238 -10.96 15.38 33.71
C SER A 238 -11.22 16.55 34.64
#